data_AF-A0A246JFG0-F1
#
_entry.id   AF-A0A246JFG0-F1
#
_cell.length_a   1.000
_cell.length_b   1.000
_cell.length_c   1.000
_cell.angle_alpha   90.00
_cell.angle_beta   90.00
_cell.angle_gamma   90.00
#
_symmetry.space_group_name_H-M   'P 1'
#
loop_
_entity.id
_entity.type
_entity.pdbx_description
1 polymer ?
#
loop_
_entity_poly.entity_id
_entity_poly.type
_entity_poly.pdbx_seq_one_letter_code
_entity_poly.pdbx_strand_id
1 'polypeptide(L)'
;MFGRFARPLMGVGLLLAAFAAQAHGISEADKQRMLDGGYLQYIGLGASHMVTGYDHLLFLFGVVFFLTKFSDVAKFVTAFTLGHCITLIFATFLKITWNFWLVDSLIAISVMYKAFDNNGGFQTYLNRKSPNLLMVVFGFGLLHGFGLSTRLQQLPLGEDSFGMLMRILSFNVGVEIGQIAALVVMVGLLSLWRKRESFTRFSRMANHGLMTLGGLLLLMQLHGYQHDSGPDEFRFPAKEHQHAHEDLDVEKSIQTERESL
;
A
#
# COMPACT_ATOMS: atom_id res chain seq x y z
N MET A 1 20.76 9.40 34.24
CA MET A 1 19.45 10.10 34.28
C MET A 1 18.99 10.49 32.85
N PHE A 2 18.98 9.56 31.89
CA PHE A 2 18.67 9.83 30.47
C PHE A 2 17.48 9.01 29.93
N GLY A 3 16.76 8.28 30.79
CA GLY A 3 15.75 7.28 30.37
C GLY A 3 14.28 7.74 30.36
N ARG A 4 13.97 9.02 30.61
CA ARG A 4 12.57 9.49 30.74
C ARG A 4 12.04 10.31 29.57
N PHE A 5 12.92 10.84 28.71
CA PHE A 5 12.53 11.67 27.55
C PHE A 5 12.53 10.93 26.21
N ALA A 6 12.92 9.66 26.15
CA ALA A 6 12.83 8.84 24.93
C ALA A 6 11.42 8.26 24.68
N ARG A 7 10.54 8.30 25.70
CA ARG A 7 9.20 7.69 25.66
C ARG A 7 8.12 8.52 24.94
N PRO A 8 8.12 9.86 24.93
CA PRO A 8 7.19 10.63 24.10
C PRO A 8 7.68 10.81 22.65
N LEU A 9 8.99 10.83 22.38
CA LEU A 9 9.49 11.02 21.00
C LEU A 9 9.22 9.81 20.08
N MET A 10 9.27 8.59 20.61
CA MET A 10 8.90 7.39 19.83
C MET A 10 7.39 7.29 19.56
N GLY A 11 6.56 7.85 20.44
CA GLY A 11 5.11 7.96 20.23
C GLY A 11 4.77 8.98 19.15
N VAL A 12 5.48 10.12 19.11
CA VAL A 12 5.30 11.17 18.10
C VAL A 12 5.76 10.71 16.71
N GLY A 13 6.84 9.92 16.60
CA GLY A 13 7.27 9.34 15.33
C GLY A 13 6.31 8.29 14.73
N LEU A 14 5.53 7.60 15.56
CA LEU A 14 4.53 6.60 15.14
C LEU A 14 3.12 7.18 14.97
N LEU A 15 2.79 8.29 15.64
CA LEU A 15 1.59 9.10 15.38
C LEU A 15 1.60 9.71 13.97
N LEU A 16 2.78 10.05 13.45
CA LEU A 16 2.95 10.50 12.06
C LEU A 16 2.68 9.38 11.04
N ALA A 17 2.93 8.10 11.39
CA ALA A 17 2.67 6.96 10.50
C ALA A 17 1.17 6.65 10.32
N ALA A 18 0.34 6.97 11.33
CA ALA A 18 -1.12 6.89 11.22
C ALA A 18 -1.71 8.10 10.48
N PHE A 19 -1.06 9.26 10.55
CA PHE A 19 -1.44 10.46 9.81
C PHE A 19 -1.07 10.36 8.32
N ALA A 20 0.01 9.65 7.98
CA ALA A 20 0.54 9.52 6.62
C ALA A 20 -0.16 8.45 5.75
N ALA A 21 -1.34 7.96 6.15
CA ALA A 21 -2.21 7.15 5.29
C ALA A 21 -2.87 7.97 4.16
N GLN A 22 -2.27 9.08 3.74
CA GLN A 22 -2.49 9.58 2.38
C GLN A 22 -1.66 8.71 1.43
N ALA A 23 -2.34 7.86 0.66
CA ALA A 23 -1.70 7.06 -0.36
C ALA A 23 -0.92 7.99 -1.32
N HIS A 24 0.39 7.76 -1.39
CA HIS A 24 1.33 8.48 -2.24
C HIS A 24 0.83 8.44 -3.69
N GLY A 25 0.53 9.61 -4.25
CA GLY A 25 0.10 9.74 -5.63
C GLY A 25 1.25 9.52 -6.61
N ILE A 26 0.92 9.16 -7.84
CA ILE A 26 1.90 9.14 -8.94
C ILE A 26 2.13 10.59 -9.37
N SER A 27 3.40 11.04 -9.42
CA SER A 27 3.72 12.42 -9.78
C SER A 27 3.35 12.74 -11.23
N GLU A 28 3.06 14.00 -11.54
CA GLU A 28 2.76 14.42 -12.93
C GLU A 28 3.94 14.14 -13.89
N ALA A 29 5.17 14.28 -13.40
CA ALA A 29 6.37 13.91 -14.15
C ALA A 29 6.43 12.40 -14.47
N ASP A 30 5.91 11.55 -13.57
CA ASP A 30 5.84 10.12 -13.81
C ASP A 30 4.71 9.75 -14.78
N LYS A 31 3.55 10.45 -14.70
CA LYS A 31 2.47 10.29 -15.69
C LYS A 31 2.93 10.64 -17.10
N GLN A 32 3.69 11.71 -17.27
CA GLN A 32 4.19 12.11 -18.59
C GLN A 32 5.24 11.13 -19.14
N ARG A 33 6.13 10.60 -18.28
CA ARG A 33 7.05 9.51 -18.66
C ARG A 33 6.34 8.21 -19.05
N MET A 34 5.13 7.96 -18.52
CA MET A 34 4.33 6.79 -18.90
C MET A 34 3.72 6.93 -20.31
N LEU A 35 3.39 8.16 -20.73
CA LEU A 35 2.87 8.44 -22.06
C LEU A 35 3.96 8.29 -23.13
N ASP A 36 5.20 8.68 -22.81
CA ASP A 36 6.33 8.67 -23.75
C ASP A 36 7.19 7.38 -23.69
N GLY A 37 6.98 6.52 -22.70
CA GLY A 37 7.84 5.38 -22.34
C GLY A 37 7.34 3.99 -22.74
N GLY A 38 8.25 3.01 -22.79
CA GLY A 38 7.95 1.59 -23.02
C GLY A 38 7.66 0.81 -21.73
N TYR A 39 7.49 -0.52 -21.82
CA TYR A 39 7.21 -1.39 -20.67
C TYR A 39 8.25 -1.30 -19.54
N LEU A 40 9.51 -1.00 -19.85
CA LEU A 40 10.57 -0.82 -18.86
C LEU A 40 10.35 0.38 -17.95
N GLN A 41 9.76 1.48 -18.47
CA GLN A 41 9.39 2.63 -17.64
C GLN A 41 8.30 2.25 -16.61
N TYR A 42 7.35 1.40 -16.99
CA TYR A 42 6.33 0.90 -16.06
C TYR A 42 6.94 0.04 -14.95
N ILE A 43 7.94 -0.80 -15.26
CA ILE A 43 8.70 -1.56 -14.25
C ILE A 43 9.42 -0.59 -13.30
N GLY A 44 10.14 0.39 -13.83
CA GLY A 44 10.85 1.39 -13.02
C GLY A 44 9.90 2.17 -12.11
N LEU A 45 8.74 2.56 -12.63
CA LEU A 45 7.70 3.25 -11.88
C LEU A 45 7.14 2.38 -10.76
N GLY A 46 6.81 1.11 -11.03
CA GLY A 46 6.34 0.17 -10.01
C GLY A 46 7.36 -0.04 -8.91
N ALA A 47 8.64 -0.18 -9.26
CA ALA A 47 9.73 -0.32 -8.30
C ALA A 47 9.90 0.93 -7.43
N SER A 48 9.87 2.12 -8.05
CA SER A 48 9.92 3.38 -7.32
C SER A 48 8.73 3.54 -6.39
N HIS A 49 7.50 3.29 -6.88
CA HIS A 49 6.28 3.37 -6.09
C HIS A 49 6.32 2.46 -4.86
N MET A 50 6.84 1.23 -4.99
CA MET A 50 6.98 0.32 -3.87
C MET A 50 8.04 0.78 -2.85
N VAL A 51 9.12 1.41 -3.30
CA VAL A 51 10.21 1.87 -2.42
C VAL A 51 9.91 3.23 -1.78
N THR A 52 9.17 4.11 -2.45
CA THR A 52 8.75 5.41 -1.91
C THR A 52 7.44 5.33 -1.12
N GLY A 53 6.63 4.29 -1.34
CA GLY A 53 5.43 3.99 -0.59
C GLY A 53 5.72 3.54 0.84
N TYR A 54 5.72 4.50 1.77
CA TYR A 54 5.96 4.23 3.19
C TYR A 54 4.95 3.25 3.79
N ASP A 55 3.71 3.27 3.32
CA ASP A 55 2.63 2.34 3.68
C ASP A 55 3.00 0.88 3.35
N HIS A 56 3.48 0.63 2.13
CA HIS A 56 3.91 -0.70 1.69
C HIS A 56 5.17 -1.17 2.44
N LEU A 57 6.13 -0.27 2.67
CA LEU A 57 7.33 -0.59 3.46
C LEU A 57 6.99 -0.90 4.92
N LEU A 58 6.04 -0.19 5.53
CA LEU A 58 5.60 -0.45 6.90
C LEU A 58 4.86 -1.78 7.02
N PHE A 59 4.00 -2.11 6.04
CA PHE A 59 3.36 -3.43 5.97
C PHE A 59 4.39 -4.55 5.82
N LEU A 60 5.32 -4.43 4.87
CA LEU A 60 6.40 -5.40 4.64
C LEU A 60 7.26 -5.54 5.90
N PHE A 61 7.64 -4.43 6.52
CA PHE A 61 8.40 -4.43 7.77
C PHE A 61 7.67 -5.20 8.87
N GLY A 62 6.36 -4.97 9.04
CA GLY A 62 5.53 -5.75 9.96
C GLY A 62 5.59 -7.24 9.68
N VAL A 63 5.37 -7.66 8.43
CA VAL A 63 5.40 -9.08 8.02
C VAL A 63 6.77 -9.73 8.27
N VAL A 64 7.85 -9.06 7.86
CA VAL A 64 9.24 -9.54 8.00
C VAL A 64 9.67 -9.68 9.45
N PHE A 65 9.26 -8.72 10.26
CA PHE A 65 9.65 -8.66 11.65
C PHE A 65 9.20 -9.90 12.43
N PHE A 66 8.08 -10.51 12.03
CA PHE A 66 7.50 -11.71 12.65
C PHE A 66 7.90 -13.04 12.02
N LEU A 67 8.30 -13.03 10.75
CA LEU A 67 8.70 -14.24 10.04
C LEU A 67 10.21 -14.49 10.18
N THR A 68 10.56 -15.71 10.60
CA THR A 68 11.95 -16.02 11.00
C THR A 68 12.82 -16.45 9.83
N LYS A 69 12.23 -17.03 8.77
CA LYS A 69 12.95 -17.59 7.63
C LYS A 69 12.66 -16.82 6.35
N PHE A 70 13.71 -16.45 5.63
CA PHE A 70 13.63 -15.74 4.35
C PHE A 70 12.72 -16.45 3.33
N SER A 71 12.81 -17.79 3.24
CA SER A 71 11.99 -18.60 2.33
C SER A 71 10.49 -18.47 2.61
N ASP A 72 10.11 -18.33 3.88
CA ASP A 72 8.71 -18.23 4.27
C ASP A 72 8.22 -16.82 3.98
N VAL A 73 9.04 -15.79 4.23
CA VAL A 73 8.70 -14.42 3.85
C VAL A 73 8.50 -14.28 2.36
N ALA A 74 9.42 -14.80 1.55
CA ALA A 74 9.32 -14.74 0.10
C ALA A 74 8.01 -15.39 -0.40
N LYS A 75 7.65 -16.56 0.13
CA LYS A 75 6.37 -17.23 -0.21
C LYS A 75 5.15 -16.37 0.11
N PHE A 76 5.12 -15.74 1.30
CA PHE A 76 3.99 -14.90 1.69
C PHE A 76 3.91 -13.63 0.88
N VAL A 77 5.05 -12.98 0.62
CA VAL A 77 5.17 -11.82 -0.26
C VAL A 77 4.65 -12.15 -1.65
N THR A 78 5.15 -13.22 -2.27
CA THR A 78 4.70 -13.63 -3.60
C THR A 78 3.20 -13.99 -3.60
N ALA A 79 2.70 -14.70 -2.59
CA ALA A 79 1.27 -15.01 -2.50
C ALA A 79 0.40 -13.74 -2.38
N PHE A 80 0.83 -12.76 -1.58
CA PHE A 80 0.16 -11.47 -1.48
C PHE A 80 0.15 -10.74 -2.83
N THR A 81 1.32 -10.61 -3.47
CA THR A 81 1.48 -9.93 -4.76
C THR A 81 0.65 -10.61 -5.84
N LEU A 82 0.62 -11.95 -5.89
CA LEU A 82 -0.22 -12.69 -6.85
C LEU A 82 -1.71 -12.39 -6.66
N GLY A 83 -2.21 -12.45 -5.42
CA GLY A 83 -3.61 -12.10 -5.12
C GLY A 83 -3.90 -10.65 -5.51
N HIS A 84 -3.02 -9.73 -5.15
CA HIS A 84 -3.11 -8.31 -5.48
C HIS A 84 -3.20 -8.08 -6.99
N CYS A 85 -2.29 -8.67 -7.77
CA CYS A 85 -2.28 -8.58 -9.23
C CYS A 85 -3.57 -9.10 -9.86
N ILE A 86 -4.08 -10.25 -9.38
CA ILE A 86 -5.33 -10.85 -9.90
C ILE A 86 -6.49 -9.87 -9.77
N THR A 87 -6.72 -9.35 -8.56
CA THR A 87 -7.81 -8.40 -8.33
C THR A 87 -7.59 -7.11 -9.09
N LEU A 88 -6.36 -6.59 -9.11
CA LEU A 88 -6.04 -5.34 -9.77
C LEU A 88 -6.31 -5.41 -11.27
N ILE A 89 -5.90 -6.48 -11.95
CA ILE A 89 -6.20 -6.71 -13.37
C ILE A 89 -7.72 -6.84 -13.55
N PHE A 90 -8.36 -7.72 -12.79
CA PHE A 90 -9.78 -8.00 -12.92
C PHE A 90 -10.66 -6.76 -12.70
N ALA A 91 -10.43 -6.02 -11.61
CA ALA A 91 -11.17 -4.82 -11.28
C ALA A 91 -10.92 -3.69 -12.28
N THR A 92 -9.70 -3.56 -12.83
CA THR A 92 -9.40 -2.56 -13.86
C THR A 92 -10.10 -2.87 -15.17
N PHE A 93 -10.08 -4.12 -15.64
CA PHE A 93 -10.73 -4.53 -16.89
C PHE A 93 -12.26 -4.45 -16.82
N LEU A 94 -12.84 -4.81 -15.68
CA LEU A 94 -14.29 -4.76 -15.47
C LEU A 94 -14.79 -3.42 -14.95
N LYS A 95 -13.89 -2.43 -14.79
CA LYS A 95 -14.20 -1.10 -14.24
C LYS A 95 -14.93 -1.17 -12.90
N ILE A 96 -14.57 -2.16 -12.07
CA ILE A 96 -15.11 -2.31 -10.72
C ILE A 96 -14.41 -1.30 -9.83
N THR A 97 -15.19 -0.42 -9.23
CA THR A 97 -14.74 0.53 -8.21
C THR A 97 -15.25 0.10 -6.84
N TRP A 98 -14.50 0.44 -5.81
CA TRP A 98 -14.86 0.13 -4.43
C TRP A 98 -14.61 1.34 -3.53
N ASN A 99 -15.39 1.46 -2.46
CA ASN A 99 -15.24 2.58 -1.54
C ASN A 99 -13.89 2.47 -0.79
N PHE A 100 -13.06 3.50 -0.88
CA PHE A 100 -11.70 3.48 -0.33
C PHE A 100 -11.70 3.33 1.20
N TRP A 101 -12.69 3.91 1.91
CA TRP A 101 -12.84 3.74 3.36
C TRP A 101 -13.02 2.26 3.73
N LEU A 102 -13.77 1.50 2.93
CA LEU A 102 -13.98 0.07 3.14
C LEU A 102 -12.75 -0.75 2.81
N VAL A 103 -12.04 -0.40 1.72
CA VAL A 103 -10.77 -1.07 1.37
C VAL A 103 -9.74 -0.85 2.47
N ASP A 104 -9.53 0.38 2.91
CA ASP A 104 -8.58 0.72 3.97
C ASP A 104 -8.96 0.09 5.31
N SER A 105 -10.27 -0.04 5.60
CA SER A 105 -10.75 -0.81 6.76
C SER A 105 -10.34 -2.29 6.69
N LEU A 106 -10.44 -2.92 5.51
CA LEU A 106 -9.98 -4.31 5.32
C LEU A 106 -8.46 -4.43 5.46
N ILE A 107 -7.71 -3.45 4.99
CA ILE A 107 -6.25 -3.36 5.21
C ILE A 107 -5.97 -3.33 6.72
N ALA A 108 -6.65 -2.48 7.48
CA ALA A 108 -6.52 -2.39 8.94
C ALA A 108 -6.77 -3.75 9.61
N ILE A 109 -7.86 -4.43 9.22
CA ILE A 109 -8.23 -5.76 9.70
C ILE A 109 -7.13 -6.78 9.38
N SER A 110 -6.53 -6.73 8.21
CA SER A 110 -5.45 -7.66 7.82
C SER A 110 -4.21 -7.52 8.72
N VAL A 111 -3.84 -6.28 9.08
CA VAL A 111 -2.73 -5.98 9.99
C VAL A 111 -3.06 -6.46 11.40
N MET A 112 -4.27 -6.16 11.88
CA MET A 112 -4.78 -6.61 13.17
C MET A 112 -4.79 -8.13 13.29
N TYR A 113 -5.28 -8.82 12.25
CA TYR A 113 -5.27 -10.28 12.17
C TYR A 113 -3.85 -10.82 12.34
N LYS A 114 -2.89 -10.24 11.63
CA LYS A 114 -1.51 -10.74 11.69
C LYS A 114 -0.85 -10.48 13.05
N ALA A 115 -1.12 -9.33 13.66
CA ALA A 115 -0.66 -9.02 15.01
C ALA A 115 -1.27 -9.97 16.05
N PHE A 116 -2.56 -10.28 15.92
CA PHE A 116 -3.26 -11.23 16.78
C PHE A 116 -2.70 -12.66 16.63
N ASP A 117 -2.53 -13.14 15.39
CA ASP A 117 -1.93 -14.44 15.09
C ASP A 117 -0.50 -14.54 15.66
N ASN A 118 0.31 -13.50 15.47
CA ASN A 118 1.70 -13.51 15.94
C ASN A 118 1.84 -13.46 17.47
N ASN A 119 0.87 -12.89 18.19
CA ASN A 119 0.79 -12.98 19.64
C ASN A 119 0.27 -14.32 20.16
N GLY A 120 0.04 -15.31 19.28
CA GLY A 120 -0.53 -16.60 19.65
C GLY A 120 -2.02 -16.51 19.99
N GLY A 121 -2.72 -15.50 19.49
CA GLY A 121 -4.09 -15.21 19.89
C GLY A 121 -5.07 -16.36 19.59
N PHE A 122 -4.86 -17.08 18.48
CA PHE A 122 -5.66 -18.27 18.15
C PHE A 122 -5.51 -19.39 19.17
N GLN A 123 -4.28 -19.61 19.65
CA GLN A 123 -3.96 -20.66 20.60
C GLN A 123 -4.41 -20.25 22.02
N THR A 124 -4.13 -19.02 22.43
CA THR A 124 -4.39 -18.54 23.80
C THR A 124 -5.86 -18.21 24.06
N TYR A 125 -6.54 -17.54 23.12
CA TYR A 125 -7.92 -17.07 23.34
C TYR A 125 -8.98 -17.96 22.68
N LEU A 126 -8.64 -18.64 21.60
CA LEU A 126 -9.60 -19.44 20.82
C LEU A 126 -9.36 -20.96 20.93
N ASN A 127 -8.31 -21.40 21.62
CA ASN A 127 -7.91 -22.81 21.74
C ASN A 127 -7.89 -23.56 20.39
N ARG A 128 -7.49 -22.87 19.32
CA ARG A 128 -7.45 -23.41 17.95
C ARG A 128 -6.09 -23.13 17.31
N LYS A 129 -5.73 -23.98 16.35
CA LYS A 129 -4.58 -23.71 15.48
C LYS A 129 -4.91 -22.53 14.56
N SER A 130 -3.91 -21.69 14.32
CA SER A 130 -4.03 -20.61 13.34
C SER A 130 -4.42 -21.17 11.96
N PRO A 131 -5.28 -20.46 11.21
CA PRO A 131 -5.58 -20.79 9.82
C PRO A 131 -4.33 -20.88 8.95
N ASN A 132 -4.44 -21.47 7.75
CA ASN A 132 -3.33 -21.51 6.81
C ASN A 132 -2.95 -20.08 6.40
N LEU A 133 -1.83 -19.62 6.93
CA LEU A 133 -1.34 -18.25 6.76
C LEU A 133 -1.14 -17.89 5.29
N LEU A 134 -0.75 -18.84 4.44
CA LEU A 134 -0.54 -18.59 3.02
C LEU A 134 -1.85 -18.23 2.31
N MET A 135 -2.92 -18.97 2.61
CA MET A 135 -4.25 -18.68 2.05
C MET A 135 -4.80 -17.35 2.56
N VAL A 136 -4.56 -17.03 3.83
CA VAL A 136 -5.01 -15.77 4.43
C VAL A 136 -4.28 -14.59 3.80
N VAL A 137 -2.95 -14.67 3.65
CA VAL A 137 -2.14 -13.62 3.02
C VAL A 137 -2.49 -13.44 1.54
N PHE A 138 -2.75 -14.53 0.82
CA PHE A 138 -3.29 -14.47 -0.55
C PHE A 138 -4.65 -13.74 -0.58
N GLY A 139 -5.55 -14.08 0.35
CA GLY A 139 -6.84 -13.39 0.51
C GLY A 139 -6.70 -11.90 0.83
N PHE A 140 -5.74 -11.51 1.67
CA PHE A 140 -5.43 -10.10 1.90
C PHE A 140 -4.93 -9.42 0.62
N GLY A 141 -4.06 -10.08 -0.14
CA GLY A 141 -3.63 -9.59 -1.45
C GLY A 141 -4.82 -9.31 -2.37
N LEU A 142 -5.76 -10.26 -2.48
CA LEU A 142 -6.97 -10.06 -3.27
C LEU A 142 -7.77 -8.83 -2.82
N LEU A 143 -7.97 -8.62 -1.52
CA LEU A 143 -8.73 -7.48 -1.02
C LEU A 143 -7.99 -6.14 -1.23
N HIS A 144 -6.68 -6.14 -1.05
CA HIS A 144 -5.85 -4.94 -1.23
C HIS A 144 -5.81 -4.48 -2.70
N GLY A 145 -5.91 -5.42 -3.66
CA GLY A 145 -5.89 -5.10 -5.09
C GLY A 145 -6.99 -4.14 -5.55
N PHE A 146 -8.11 -4.07 -4.82
CA PHE A 146 -9.19 -3.11 -5.08
C PHE A 146 -8.82 -1.65 -4.75
N GLY A 147 -7.88 -1.43 -3.82
CA GLY A 147 -7.46 -0.09 -3.42
C GLY A 147 -6.70 0.62 -4.54
N LEU A 148 -5.76 -0.10 -5.17
CA LEU A 148 -4.95 0.44 -6.25
C LEU A 148 -5.67 0.42 -7.61
N SER A 149 -6.59 -0.54 -7.84
CA SER A 149 -7.31 -0.63 -9.13
C SER A 149 -8.09 0.65 -9.45
N THR A 150 -8.70 1.28 -8.43
CA THR A 150 -9.47 2.52 -8.60
C THR A 150 -8.58 3.68 -9.04
N ARG A 151 -7.31 3.73 -8.57
CA ARG A 151 -6.33 4.75 -9.00
C ARG A 151 -5.72 4.44 -10.36
N LEU A 152 -5.44 3.17 -10.65
CA LEU A 152 -4.92 2.74 -11.94
C LEU A 152 -5.90 3.03 -13.08
N GLN A 153 -7.20 2.88 -12.85
CA GLN A 153 -8.24 3.24 -13.80
C GLN A 153 -8.24 4.73 -14.19
N GLN A 154 -7.58 5.61 -13.42
CA GLN A 154 -7.45 7.03 -13.72
C GLN A 154 -6.18 7.36 -14.52
N LEU A 155 -5.26 6.40 -14.67
CA LEU A 155 -4.07 6.58 -15.48
C LEU A 155 -4.41 6.39 -16.97
N PRO A 156 -3.69 7.06 -17.89
CA PRO A 156 -3.85 6.84 -19.31
C PRO A 156 -3.26 5.47 -19.71
N LEU A 157 -4.02 4.40 -19.43
CA LEU A 157 -3.62 3.02 -19.70
C LEU A 157 -3.70 2.64 -21.18
N GLY A 158 -4.21 3.54 -22.02
CA GLY A 158 -4.45 3.34 -23.45
C GLY A 158 -5.76 2.60 -23.72
N GLU A 159 -6.26 2.72 -24.95
CA GLU A 159 -7.51 2.07 -25.38
C GLU A 159 -7.31 0.61 -25.81
N ASP A 160 -6.07 0.20 -26.11
CA ASP A 160 -5.74 -1.17 -26.46
C ASP A 160 -5.71 -2.08 -25.22
N SER A 161 -6.56 -3.10 -25.23
CA SER A 161 -6.72 -4.04 -24.12
C SER A 161 -5.44 -4.82 -23.81
N PHE A 162 -4.68 -5.19 -24.85
CA PHE A 162 -3.44 -5.95 -24.68
C PHE A 162 -2.32 -5.07 -24.11
N GLY A 163 -2.17 -3.85 -24.60
CA GLY A 163 -1.23 -2.84 -24.11
C GLY A 163 -1.53 -2.46 -22.65
N MET A 164 -2.80 -2.28 -22.30
CA MET A 164 -3.21 -2.06 -20.90
C MET A 164 -2.79 -3.22 -20.00
N LEU A 165 -3.06 -4.48 -20.40
CA LEU A 165 -2.64 -5.66 -19.63
C LEU A 165 -1.12 -5.68 -19.45
N MET A 166 -0.36 -5.45 -20.52
CA MET A 166 1.11 -5.46 -20.46
C MET A 166 1.68 -4.35 -19.58
N ARG A 167 1.07 -3.15 -19.61
CA ARG A 167 1.44 -2.03 -18.73
C ARG A 167 1.18 -2.36 -17.25
N ILE A 168 0.02 -2.95 -16.95
CA ILE A 168 -0.34 -3.40 -15.59
C ILE A 168 0.63 -4.49 -15.11
N LEU A 169 0.92 -5.49 -15.94
CA LEU A 169 1.87 -6.55 -15.59
C LEU A 169 3.27 -6.00 -15.38
N SER A 170 3.73 -5.10 -16.26
CA SER A 170 5.04 -4.46 -16.15
C SER A 170 5.17 -3.64 -14.87
N PHE A 171 4.13 -2.88 -14.50
CA PHE A 171 4.08 -2.16 -13.24
C PHE A 171 4.19 -3.11 -12.04
N ASN A 172 3.42 -4.20 -12.03
CA ASN A 172 3.44 -5.17 -10.93
C ASN A 172 4.78 -5.93 -10.82
N VAL A 173 5.45 -6.22 -11.94
CA VAL A 173 6.82 -6.76 -11.92
C VAL A 173 7.77 -5.78 -11.25
N GLY A 174 7.64 -4.48 -11.55
CA GLY A 174 8.36 -3.41 -10.86
C GLY A 174 8.13 -3.42 -9.35
N VAL A 175 6.87 -3.49 -8.94
CA VAL A 175 6.48 -3.57 -7.52
C VAL A 175 7.11 -4.78 -6.83
N GLU A 176 7.05 -5.96 -7.44
CA GLU A 176 7.65 -7.18 -6.88
C GLU A 176 9.18 -7.05 -6.73
N ILE A 177 9.86 -6.45 -7.71
CA ILE A 177 11.31 -6.16 -7.62
C ILE A 177 11.61 -5.21 -6.46
N GLY A 178 10.87 -4.10 -6.35
CA GLY A 178 11.03 -3.14 -5.25
C GLY A 178 10.78 -3.79 -3.88
N GLN A 179 9.78 -4.66 -3.81
CA GLN A 179 9.40 -5.38 -2.59
C GLN A 179 10.47 -6.39 -2.18
N ILE A 180 11.03 -7.16 -3.11
CA ILE A 180 12.13 -8.09 -2.85
C ILE A 180 13.39 -7.32 -2.41
N ALA A 181 13.71 -6.20 -3.06
CA ALA A 181 14.86 -5.38 -2.68
C ALA A 181 14.74 -4.84 -1.25
N ALA A 182 13.59 -4.23 -0.92
CA ALA A 182 13.30 -3.76 0.43
C ALA A 182 13.33 -4.90 1.45
N LEU A 183 12.76 -6.06 1.10
CA LEU A 183 12.75 -7.26 1.92
C LEU A 183 14.17 -7.73 2.28
N VAL A 184 15.06 -7.81 1.30
CA VAL A 184 16.46 -8.24 1.51
C VAL A 184 17.16 -7.32 2.50
N VAL A 185 17.00 -6.00 2.33
CA VAL A 185 17.58 -5.00 3.25
C VAL A 185 17.02 -5.15 4.66
N MET A 186 15.68 -5.21 4.80
CA MET A 186 15.02 -5.33 6.10
C MET A 186 15.40 -6.62 6.82
N VAL A 187 15.39 -7.77 6.13
CA VAL A 187 15.80 -9.06 6.71
C VAL A 187 17.26 -9.02 7.12
N GLY A 188 18.14 -8.44 6.30
CA GLY A 188 19.56 -8.28 6.62
C GLY A 188 19.77 -7.52 7.93
N LEU A 189 19.14 -6.36 8.07
CA LEU A 189 19.21 -5.53 9.28
C LEU A 189 18.61 -6.24 10.50
N LEU A 190 17.44 -6.86 10.36
CA LEU A 190 16.76 -7.55 11.45
C LEU A 190 17.48 -8.82 11.89
N SER A 191 18.12 -9.56 10.98
CA SER A 191 18.89 -10.76 11.30
C SER A 191 20.04 -10.47 12.28
N LEU A 192 20.69 -9.31 12.12
CA LEU A 192 21.75 -8.84 13.03
C LEU A 192 21.21 -8.52 14.42
N TRP A 193 20.00 -7.96 14.50
CA TRP A 193 19.38 -7.54 15.76
C TRP A 193 18.63 -8.67 16.48
N ARG A 194 18.14 -9.67 15.75
CA ARG A 194 17.27 -10.76 16.26
C ARG A 194 17.95 -11.64 17.32
N LYS A 195 19.29 -11.65 17.40
CA LYS A 195 20.04 -12.36 18.44
C LYS A 195 20.05 -11.68 19.82
N ARG A 196 19.50 -10.46 19.93
CA ARG A 196 19.47 -9.68 21.19
C ARG A 196 18.13 -9.86 21.91
N GLU A 197 18.16 -9.93 23.25
CA GLU A 197 16.92 -9.98 24.07
C GLU A 197 16.04 -8.73 23.92
N SER A 198 16.61 -7.60 23.47
CA SER A 198 15.83 -6.39 23.14
C SER A 198 14.81 -6.64 22.03
N PHE A 199 15.12 -7.57 21.10
CA PHE A 199 14.25 -7.89 19.97
C PHE A 199 12.92 -8.49 20.42
N THR A 200 12.93 -9.41 21.39
CA THR A 200 11.69 -10.08 21.85
C THR A 200 10.77 -9.12 22.61
N ARG A 201 11.33 -8.17 23.37
CA ARG A 201 10.58 -7.11 24.04
C ARG A 201 10.00 -6.11 23.05
N PHE A 202 10.83 -5.63 22.13
CA PHE A 202 10.38 -4.74 21.05
C PHE A 202 9.30 -5.40 20.20
N SER A 203 9.44 -6.71 19.93
CA SER A 203 8.48 -7.46 19.12
C SER A 203 7.09 -7.54 19.72
N ARG A 204 7.00 -7.84 21.04
CA ARG A 204 5.73 -7.80 21.75
C ARG A 204 5.11 -6.41 21.74
N MET A 205 5.91 -5.38 21.98
CA MET A 205 5.43 -4.00 21.94
C MET A 205 4.92 -3.61 20.55
N ALA A 206 5.64 -4.00 19.49
CA ALA A 206 5.23 -3.75 18.11
C ALA A 206 3.91 -4.44 17.76
N ASN A 207 3.67 -5.68 18.19
CA ASN A 207 2.37 -6.35 17.98
C ASN A 207 1.22 -5.62 18.66
N HIS A 208 1.40 -5.21 19.92
CA HIS A 208 0.38 -4.43 20.62
C HIS A 208 0.15 -3.06 19.96
N GLY A 209 1.22 -2.44 19.46
CA GLY A 209 1.15 -1.23 18.65
C GLY A 209 0.34 -1.42 17.37
N LEU A 210 0.64 -2.45 16.58
CA LEU A 210 -0.11 -2.78 15.35
C LEU A 210 -1.59 -3.07 15.64
N MET A 211 -1.87 -3.75 16.75
CA MET A 211 -3.23 -4.09 17.14
C MET A 211 -4.05 -2.86 17.56
N THR A 212 -3.43 -1.94 18.31
CA THR A 212 -4.07 -0.69 18.76
C THR A 212 -4.22 0.32 17.62
N LEU A 213 -3.15 0.55 16.85
CA LEU A 213 -3.16 1.46 15.70
C LEU A 213 -4.06 0.95 14.58
N GLY A 214 -4.04 -0.35 14.29
CA GLY A 214 -4.96 -0.96 13.34
C GLY A 214 -6.42 -0.79 13.76
N GLY A 215 -6.71 -0.93 15.06
CA GLY A 215 -8.05 -0.65 15.60
C GLY A 215 -8.46 0.81 15.47
N LEU A 216 -7.55 1.75 15.76
CA LEU A 216 -7.81 3.19 15.57
C LEU A 216 -8.05 3.54 14.11
N LEU A 217 -7.23 3.01 13.19
CA LEU A 217 -7.38 3.22 11.76
C LEU A 217 -8.70 2.62 11.26
N LEU A 218 -9.07 1.41 11.69
CA LEU A 218 -10.36 0.82 11.38
C LEU A 218 -11.53 1.71 11.82
N LEU A 219 -11.49 2.23 13.05
CA LEU A 219 -12.53 3.12 13.57
C LEU A 219 -12.60 4.43 12.79
N MET A 220 -11.45 5.03 12.48
CA MET A 220 -11.36 6.24 11.65
C MET A 220 -11.97 6.00 10.26
N GLN A 221 -11.64 4.87 9.64
CA GLN A 221 -12.09 4.54 8.29
C GLN A 221 -13.60 4.26 8.26
N LEU A 222 -14.12 3.50 9.22
CA LEU A 222 -15.57 3.27 9.36
C LEU A 222 -16.33 4.54 9.69
N HIS A 223 -15.76 5.43 10.51
CA HIS A 223 -16.34 6.75 10.77
C HIS A 223 -16.39 7.60 9.50
N GLY A 224 -15.30 7.62 8.72
CA GLY A 224 -15.26 8.27 7.41
C GLY A 224 -16.34 7.75 6.48
N TYR A 225 -16.47 6.43 6.36
CA TYR A 225 -17.51 5.77 5.58
C TYR A 225 -18.94 6.17 6.00
N GLN A 226 -19.19 6.36 7.30
CA GLN A 226 -20.51 6.76 7.80
C GLN A 226 -20.87 8.23 7.51
N HIS A 227 -19.88 9.09 7.37
CA HIS A 227 -20.07 10.53 7.12
C HIS A 227 -19.91 10.90 5.63
N ASP A 228 -19.43 9.97 4.81
CA ASP A 228 -19.41 10.06 3.37
C ASP A 228 -20.86 9.96 2.83
N SER A 229 -21.44 11.10 2.46
CA SER A 229 -22.89 11.28 2.32
C SER A 229 -23.40 11.14 0.88
N GLY A 230 -22.52 10.91 -0.11
CA GLY A 230 -22.88 10.98 -1.53
C GLY A 230 -22.21 9.91 -2.40
N PRO A 231 -22.96 9.16 -3.23
CA PRO A 231 -22.39 8.27 -4.25
C PRO A 231 -21.68 9.01 -5.39
N ASP A 232 -21.71 10.34 -5.45
CA ASP A 232 -20.92 11.16 -6.40
C ASP A 232 -19.72 11.85 -5.73
N GLU A 233 -19.55 11.63 -4.43
CA GLU A 233 -18.46 12.17 -3.60
C GLU A 233 -17.32 11.15 -3.47
N PHE A 234 -17.16 10.25 -4.45
CA PHE A 234 -15.96 9.46 -4.74
C PHE A 234 -14.74 10.35 -5.11
N ARG A 235 -14.65 11.51 -4.49
CA ARG A 235 -13.68 12.56 -4.72
C ARG A 235 -12.50 12.35 -3.79
N PHE A 236 -11.39 11.95 -4.40
CA PHE A 236 -10.10 12.51 -4.03
C PHE A 236 -10.26 14.04 -3.90
N PRO A 237 -9.69 14.69 -2.87
CA PRO A 237 -9.89 16.11 -2.63
C PRO A 237 -9.54 16.93 -3.88
N ALA A 238 -10.57 17.47 -4.55
CA ALA A 238 -10.45 18.23 -5.79
C ALA A 238 -9.61 19.53 -5.62
N LYS A 239 -9.30 19.93 -4.39
CA LYS A 239 -8.46 21.10 -4.09
C LYS A 239 -6.98 20.92 -4.49
N GLU A 240 -6.50 19.70 -4.72
CA GLU A 240 -5.14 19.47 -5.25
C GLU A 240 -5.08 19.43 -6.78
N HIS A 241 -6.22 19.38 -7.48
CA HIS A 241 -6.28 19.19 -8.94
C HIS A 241 -7.00 20.31 -9.71
N GLN A 242 -7.56 21.31 -9.04
CA GLN A 242 -8.19 22.44 -9.72
C GLN A 242 -7.20 23.38 -10.43
N HIS A 243 -5.89 23.23 -10.24
CA HIS A 243 -4.91 24.14 -10.83
C HIS A 243 -4.23 23.64 -12.12
N ALA A 244 -4.43 22.38 -12.55
CA ALA A 244 -3.75 21.87 -13.74
C ALA A 244 -4.61 21.93 -15.03
N HIS A 245 -5.94 21.99 -14.90
CA HIS A 245 -6.84 21.98 -16.06
C HIS A 245 -7.12 23.38 -16.63
N GLU A 246 -7.07 24.44 -15.83
CA GLU A 246 -7.16 25.81 -16.36
C GLU A 246 -5.91 26.18 -17.15
N ASP A 247 -4.72 25.79 -16.70
CA ASP A 247 -3.46 26.14 -17.37
C ASP A 247 -3.32 25.45 -18.73
N LEU A 248 -3.80 24.21 -18.89
CA LEU A 248 -3.75 23.48 -20.16
C LEU A 248 -4.71 24.04 -21.23
N ASP A 249 -5.87 24.55 -20.83
CA ASP A 249 -6.83 25.16 -21.76
C ASP A 249 -6.40 26.60 -22.12
N VAL A 250 -5.74 27.31 -21.20
CA VAL A 250 -5.11 28.60 -21.47
C VAL A 250 -3.90 28.45 -22.41
N GLU A 251 -3.06 27.44 -22.22
CA GLU A 251 -1.88 27.23 -23.07
C GLU A 251 -2.26 26.77 -24.49
N LYS A 252 -3.31 25.95 -24.64
CA LYS A 252 -3.88 25.60 -25.95
C LYS A 252 -4.52 26.78 -26.68
N SER A 253 -5.23 27.65 -25.96
CA SER A 253 -5.86 28.83 -26.58
C SER A 253 -4.81 29.84 -27.04
N ILE A 254 -3.76 30.07 -26.26
CA ILE A 254 -2.63 30.94 -26.62
C ILE A 254 -1.83 30.37 -27.82
N GLN A 255 -1.64 29.05 -27.89
CA GLN A 255 -0.94 28.43 -29.00
C GLN A 255 -1.74 28.46 -30.31
N THR A 256 -3.06 28.30 -30.23
CA THR A 256 -3.96 28.40 -31.40
C THR A 256 -4.02 29.82 -31.96
N GLU A 257 -3.96 30.84 -31.09
CA GLU A 257 -3.94 32.26 -31.49
C GLU A 257 -2.60 32.66 -32.13
N ARG A 258 -1.47 32.04 -31.71
CA ARG A 258 -0.15 32.26 -32.31
C ARG A 258 0.03 31.65 -33.69
N GLU A 259 -0.68 30.55 -33.98
CA GLU A 259 -0.60 29.85 -35.27
C GLU A 259 -1.57 30.42 -36.33
N SER A 260 -2.43 31.37 -35.94
CA SER A 260 -3.42 32.01 -36.81
C SER A 260 -3.07 33.46 -37.23
N LEU A 261 -1.87 33.94 -36.85
CA LEU A 261 -1.25 35.20 -37.26
C LEU A 261 -0.04 34.95 -38.17
#